data_AF-A0A358ATF9-F1
#
_entry.id   AF-A0A358ATF9-F1
#
_cell.length_a   1.000
_cell.length_b   1.000
_cell.length_c   1.000
_cell.angle_alpha   90.00
_cell.angle_beta   90.00
_cell.angle_gamma   90.00
#
_symmetry.space_group_name_H-M   'P 1'
#
loop_
_entity.id
_entity.type
_entity.pdbx_description
1 polymer ?
#
loop_
_entity_poly.entity_id
_entity_poly.type
_entity_poly.pdbx_seq_one_letter_code
_entity_poly.pdbx_strand_id
1 'polypeptide(L)'
;AVENVREVYEILCDFGYGKHLSIDFGLLNNFNYYSGILFRGIADGVGVPILSGGRYDELLREFGADLPATGFAIGIKELLVILEAQGRLKNERQRITVIKCGRQTRKRAYAYAQELRQAGKRVVLDMNGAEYDAALYDSITFE
;
A
#
# COMPACT_ATOMS: atom_id res chain seq x y z
N ALA A 1 -24.40 -15.73 -18.88
CA ALA A 1 -23.70 -15.74 -17.57
C ALA A 1 -22.56 -16.76 -17.55
N VAL A 2 -22.85 -18.07 -17.63
CA VAL A 2 -21.82 -19.13 -17.59
C VAL A 2 -20.74 -18.96 -18.66
N GLU A 3 -21.14 -18.66 -19.91
CA GLU A 3 -20.17 -18.44 -20.99
C GLU A 3 -19.19 -17.31 -20.70
N ASN A 4 -19.70 -16.19 -20.18
CA ASN A 4 -18.86 -15.05 -19.82
C ASN A 4 -17.89 -15.38 -18.68
N VAL A 5 -18.31 -16.18 -17.69
CA VAL A 5 -17.40 -16.65 -16.62
C VAL A 5 -16.33 -17.58 -17.19
N ARG A 6 -16.69 -18.48 -18.11
CA ARG A 6 -15.74 -19.36 -18.80
C ARG A 6 -14.72 -18.55 -19.59
N GLU A 7 -15.17 -17.61 -20.40
CA GLU A 7 -14.29 -16.77 -21.24
C GLU A 7 -13.30 -15.97 -20.38
N VAL A 8 -13.77 -15.35 -19.29
CA VAL A 8 -12.88 -14.63 -18.36
C VAL A 8 -11.90 -15.58 -17.68
N TYR A 9 -12.33 -16.76 -17.28
CA TYR A 9 -11.45 -17.78 -16.70
C TYR A 9 -10.37 -18.24 -17.68
N GLU A 10 -10.74 -18.53 -18.93
CA GLU A 10 -9.82 -18.95 -19.99
C GLU A 10 -8.78 -17.85 -20.28
N ILE A 11 -9.20 -16.59 -20.42
CA ILE A 11 -8.28 -15.45 -20.60
C ILE A 11 -7.27 -15.36 -19.44
N LEU A 12 -7.73 -15.50 -18.19
CA LEU A 12 -6.82 -15.43 -17.03
C LEU A 12 -5.91 -16.66 -16.93
N CYS A 13 -6.36 -17.82 -17.38
CA CYS A 13 -5.54 -19.02 -17.53
C CYS A 13 -4.45 -18.83 -18.60
N ASP A 14 -4.80 -18.26 -19.76
CA ASP A 14 -3.86 -17.94 -20.83
C ASP A 14 -2.78 -16.94 -20.36
N PHE A 15 -3.12 -16.05 -19.42
CA PHE A 15 -2.17 -15.13 -18.78
C PHE A 15 -1.34 -15.79 -17.66
N GLY A 16 -1.53 -17.08 -17.39
CA GLY A 16 -0.75 -17.85 -16.42
C GLY A 16 -1.26 -17.76 -14.97
N TYR A 17 -2.47 -17.23 -14.73
CA TYR A 17 -3.04 -17.09 -13.40
C TYR A 17 -3.90 -18.27 -12.95
N GLY A 18 -4.10 -19.30 -13.78
CA GLY A 18 -5.04 -20.40 -13.52
C GLY A 18 -4.91 -21.08 -12.16
N LYS A 19 -3.69 -21.21 -11.61
CA LYS A 19 -3.44 -21.78 -10.27
C LYS A 19 -3.96 -20.94 -9.10
N HIS A 20 -4.32 -19.69 -9.36
CA HIS A 20 -4.83 -18.73 -8.38
C HIS A 20 -6.34 -18.51 -8.51
N LEU A 21 -7.02 -19.26 -9.39
CA LEU A 21 -8.43 -19.07 -9.69
C LEU A 21 -9.24 -20.27 -9.22
N SER A 22 -10.39 -19.98 -8.62
CA SER A 22 -11.45 -20.94 -8.32
C SER A 22 -12.79 -20.32 -8.71
N ILE A 23 -13.69 -21.13 -9.25
CA ILE A 23 -15.06 -20.71 -9.59
C ILE A 23 -15.98 -21.08 -8.44
N ASP A 24 -16.71 -20.10 -7.90
CA ASP A 24 -17.68 -20.28 -6.84
C ASP A 24 -19.05 -19.75 -7.27
N PHE A 25 -19.99 -20.66 -7.54
CA PHE A 25 -21.38 -20.31 -7.86
C PHE A 25 -22.23 -19.95 -6.64
N GLY A 26 -21.71 -20.17 -5.43
CA GLY A 26 -22.32 -19.77 -4.16
C GLY A 26 -21.94 -18.35 -3.72
N LEU A 27 -21.10 -17.66 -4.50
CA LEU A 27 -20.71 -16.28 -4.20
C LEU A 27 -21.91 -15.34 -4.33
N LEU A 28 -22.52 -15.01 -3.19
CA LEU A 28 -23.64 -14.08 -3.14
C LEU A 28 -23.18 -12.64 -3.22
N ASN A 29 -23.97 -11.85 -3.94
CA ASN A 29 -23.79 -10.43 -4.08
C ASN A 29 -24.40 -9.69 -2.87
N ASN A 30 -23.56 -9.00 -2.09
CA ASN A 30 -24.04 -8.19 -0.97
C ASN A 30 -24.39 -6.74 -1.37
N PHE A 31 -24.19 -6.36 -2.64
CA PHE A 31 -24.42 -5.00 -3.14
C PHE A 31 -25.25 -5.01 -4.42
N ASN A 32 -26.41 -4.37 -4.40
CA ASN A 32 -27.36 -4.40 -5.53
C ASN A 32 -26.86 -3.71 -6.82
N TYR A 33 -25.68 -3.08 -6.82
CA TYR A 33 -25.12 -2.38 -8.00
C TYR A 33 -24.30 -3.28 -8.94
N TYR A 34 -23.92 -4.50 -8.55
CA TYR A 34 -23.21 -5.40 -9.46
C TYR A 34 -24.17 -6.02 -10.49
N SER A 35 -23.70 -6.09 -11.73
CA SER A 35 -24.47 -6.46 -12.93
C SER A 35 -23.88 -7.67 -13.69
N GLY A 36 -22.74 -8.22 -13.23
CA GLY A 36 -22.05 -9.31 -13.91
C GLY A 36 -21.12 -10.10 -13.00
N ILE A 37 -19.95 -10.51 -13.52
CA ILE A 37 -18.98 -11.30 -12.77
C ILE A 37 -18.53 -10.59 -11.49
N LEU A 38 -18.31 -11.38 -10.43
CA LEU A 38 -17.80 -10.93 -9.14
C LEU A 38 -16.40 -11.53 -8.91
N PHE A 39 -15.55 -10.76 -8.24
CA PHE A 39 -14.22 -11.19 -7.83
C PHE A 39 -14.10 -11.13 -6.31
N ARG A 40 -13.49 -12.17 -5.74
CA ARG A 40 -13.14 -12.25 -4.32
C ARG A 40 -11.73 -12.79 -4.18
N GLY A 41 -10.85 -12.02 -3.54
CA GLY A 41 -9.51 -12.46 -3.21
C GLY A 41 -9.43 -12.93 -1.78
N ILE A 42 -8.92 -14.15 -1.59
CA ILE A 42 -8.67 -14.77 -0.29
C ILE A 42 -7.17 -15.04 -0.23
N ALA A 43 -6.58 -14.89 0.95
CA ALA A 43 -5.18 -15.18 1.17
C ALA A 43 -4.99 -15.95 2.47
N ASP A 44 -3.98 -16.80 2.50
CA ASP A 44 -3.64 -17.57 3.68
C ASP A 44 -3.28 -16.66 4.85
N GLY A 45 -3.72 -17.05 6.05
CA GLY A 45 -3.51 -16.29 7.28
C GLY A 45 -4.62 -15.28 7.60
N VAL A 46 -5.57 -15.04 6.68
CA VAL A 46 -6.73 -14.18 6.93
C VAL A 46 -8.03 -14.91 6.57
N GLY A 47 -8.92 -15.07 7.55
CA GLY A 47 -10.21 -15.77 7.38
C GLY A 47 -11.30 -14.94 6.70
N VAL A 48 -10.95 -13.78 6.12
CA VAL A 48 -11.87 -12.87 5.45
C VAL A 48 -11.33 -12.48 4.07
N PRO A 49 -12.20 -12.09 3.12
CA PRO A 49 -11.75 -11.61 1.82
C PRO A 49 -10.90 -10.34 1.94
N ILE A 50 -9.79 -10.30 1.21
CA ILE A 50 -8.89 -9.12 1.14
C ILE A 50 -9.09 -8.29 -0.12
N LEU A 51 -9.79 -8.84 -1.10
CA LEU A 51 -10.17 -8.16 -2.33
C LEU A 51 -11.64 -8.47 -2.62
N SER A 52 -12.39 -7.46 -3.05
CA SER A 52 -13.76 -7.64 -3.51
C SER A 52 -14.06 -6.67 -4.64
N GLY A 53 -14.75 -7.16 -5.67
CA GLY A 53 -15.07 -6.37 -6.85
C GLY A 53 -15.95 -7.12 -7.83
N GLY A 54 -16.08 -6.56 -9.03
CA GLY A 54 -16.90 -7.14 -10.07
C GLY A 54 -17.27 -6.14 -11.16
N ARG A 55 -18.25 -6.50 -11.97
CA ARG A 55 -18.83 -5.66 -13.04
C ARG A 55 -20.08 -4.94 -12.54
N TYR A 56 -20.20 -3.64 -12.81
CA TYR A 56 -21.24 -2.74 -12.30
C TYR A 56 -21.64 -1.69 -13.35
N ASP A 57 -22.09 -2.15 -14.51
CA ASP A 57 -22.48 -1.32 -15.66
C ASP A 57 -23.65 -0.37 -15.34
N GLU A 58 -24.53 -0.76 -14.42
CA GLU A 58 -25.73 0.01 -14.08
C GLU A 58 -25.44 1.17 -13.11
N LEU A 59 -24.33 1.11 -12.36
CA LEU A 59 -24.05 2.08 -11.29
C LEU A 59 -23.92 3.51 -11.83
N LEU A 60 -23.24 3.69 -12.96
CA LEU A 60 -23.01 5.01 -13.52
C LEU A 60 -24.29 5.64 -14.10
N ARG A 61 -25.30 4.83 -14.44
CA ARG A 61 -26.61 5.34 -14.91
C ARG A 61 -27.29 6.19 -13.85
N GLU A 62 -27.15 5.83 -12.58
CA GLU A 62 -27.67 6.60 -11.45
C GLU A 62 -27.02 8.00 -11.35
N PHE A 63 -25.84 8.17 -11.95
CA PHE A 63 -25.09 9.44 -12.00
C PHE A 63 -25.15 10.13 -13.37
N GLY A 64 -26.03 9.68 -14.27
CA GLY A 64 -26.25 10.30 -15.58
C GLY A 64 -25.30 9.87 -16.69
N ALA A 65 -24.58 8.76 -16.52
CA ALA A 65 -23.71 8.19 -17.55
C ALA A 65 -23.97 6.70 -17.78
N ASP A 66 -24.39 6.32 -18.98
CA ASP A 66 -24.57 4.91 -19.36
C ASP A 66 -23.26 4.35 -19.92
N LEU A 67 -22.36 3.96 -19.01
CA LEU A 67 -21.04 3.43 -19.34
C LEU A 67 -20.79 2.12 -18.59
N PRO A 68 -20.27 1.07 -19.27
CA PRO A 68 -19.90 -0.17 -18.60
C PRO A 68 -18.73 0.06 -17.65
N ALA A 69 -18.71 -0.66 -16.53
CA ALA A 69 -17.71 -0.45 -15.51
C ALA A 69 -17.35 -1.75 -14.79
N THR A 70 -16.07 -1.91 -14.47
CA THR A 70 -15.57 -3.00 -13.66
C THR A 70 -14.38 -2.54 -12.82
N GLY A 71 -14.21 -3.16 -11.66
CA GLY A 71 -13.16 -2.80 -10.72
C GLY A 71 -13.25 -3.62 -9.45
N PHE A 72 -12.27 -3.40 -8.57
CA PHE A 72 -12.20 -4.04 -7.27
C PHE A 72 -11.53 -3.11 -6.26
N ALA A 73 -11.77 -3.39 -4.98
CA ALA A 73 -11.06 -2.78 -3.87
C ALA A 73 -10.20 -3.82 -3.15
N ILE A 74 -9.09 -3.38 -2.57
CA ILE A 74 -8.21 -4.18 -1.73
C ILE A 74 -8.21 -3.60 -0.32
N GLY A 75 -8.42 -4.46 0.67
CA GLY A 75 -8.28 -4.15 2.09
C GLY A 75 -6.81 -4.00 2.47
N ILE A 76 -6.33 -2.76 2.61
CA ILE A 76 -4.93 -2.49 2.96
C ILE A 76 -4.57 -3.04 4.35
N LYS A 77 -5.50 -3.00 5.31
CA LYS A 77 -5.24 -3.50 6.67
C LYS A 77 -4.97 -4.99 6.67
N GLU A 78 -5.83 -5.76 6.00
CA GLU A 78 -5.73 -7.20 5.87
C GLU A 78 -4.46 -7.57 5.08
N LEU A 79 -4.16 -6.83 4.02
CA LEU A 79 -2.92 -7.00 3.26
C LEU A 79 -1.68 -6.79 4.13
N LEU A 80 -1.66 -5.77 4.98
CA LEU A 80 -0.55 -5.52 5.90
C LEU A 80 -0.39 -6.68 6.91
N VAL A 81 -1.49 -7.18 7.48
CA VAL A 81 -1.45 -8.34 8.38
C VAL A 81 -0.85 -9.57 7.70
N ILE A 82 -1.22 -9.84 6.43
CA ILE A 82 -0.66 -10.94 5.65
C ILE A 82 0.83 -10.74 5.39
N LEU A 83 1.22 -9.54 4.95
CA LEU A 83 2.62 -9.23 4.66
C LEU A 83 3.49 -9.29 5.92
N GLU A 84 2.95 -8.89 7.07
CA GLU A 84 3.62 -8.99 8.36
C GLU A 84 3.83 -10.46 8.76
N ALA A 85 2.77 -11.27 8.71
CA ALA A 85 2.83 -12.70 9.01
C ALA A 85 3.80 -13.46 8.08
N GLN A 86 3.94 -13.01 6.84
CA GLN A 86 4.88 -13.56 5.85
C GLN A 86 6.32 -13.02 6.03
N GLY A 87 6.58 -12.12 6.97
CA GLY A 87 7.88 -11.47 7.14
C GLY A 87 8.31 -10.59 5.95
N ARG A 88 7.34 -10.14 5.13
CA ARG A 88 7.57 -9.38 3.89
C ARG A 88 7.51 -7.88 4.08
N LEU A 89 7.03 -7.41 5.25
CA LEU A 89 7.15 -6.01 5.62
C LEU A 89 8.61 -5.70 5.98
N LYS A 90 9.34 -5.13 5.02
CA LYS A 90 10.65 -4.56 5.29
C LYS A 90 10.47 -3.25 6.05
N ASN A 91 10.92 -3.22 7.30
CA ASN A 91 11.07 -1.97 8.02
C ASN A 91 12.47 -1.41 7.75
N GLU A 92 12.69 -0.89 6.53
CA GLU A 92 13.90 -0.13 6.23
C GLU A 92 13.80 1.23 6.91
N ARG A 93 14.00 1.25 8.23
CA ARG A 93 14.12 2.49 8.99
C ARG A 93 15.40 3.18 8.53
N GLN A 94 15.27 4.11 7.58
CA GLN A 94 16.34 5.03 7.27
C GLN A 94 16.66 5.83 8.53
N ARG A 95 17.86 5.64 9.08
CA ARG A 95 18.34 6.38 10.25
C ARG A 95 18.32 7.87 9.93
N ILE A 96 17.90 8.66 10.90
CA ILE A 96 17.83 10.11 10.76
C ILE A 96 19.10 10.71 11.35
N THR A 97 19.81 11.53 10.58
CA THR A 97 20.97 12.25 11.11
C THR A 97 20.51 13.48 11.90
N VAL A 98 20.96 13.61 13.13
CA VAL A 98 20.75 14.78 13.99
C VAL A 98 22.04 15.57 14.05
N ILE A 99 21.99 16.83 13.63
CA ILE A 99 23.09 17.76 13.81
C ILE A 99 22.79 18.64 15.02
N LYS A 100 23.57 18.46 16.09
CA LYS A 100 23.50 19.28 17.30
C LYS A 100 24.36 20.52 17.12
N CYS A 101 23.81 21.71 17.34
CA CYS A 101 24.56 22.96 17.19
C CYS A 101 24.16 24.00 18.23
N GLY A 102 25.14 24.81 18.64
CA GLY A 102 24.92 26.00 19.46
C GLY A 102 24.67 27.26 18.61
N ARG A 103 24.40 28.38 19.28
CA ARG A 103 24.18 29.68 18.60
C ARG A 103 25.30 30.07 17.66
N GLN A 104 26.55 29.79 18.03
CA GLN A 104 27.74 30.17 17.27
C GLN A 104 27.95 29.28 16.03
N THR A 105 27.56 28.00 16.10
CA THR A 105 27.79 27.03 15.02
C THR A 105 26.61 26.85 14.08
N ARG A 106 25.44 27.42 14.41
CA ARG A 106 24.19 27.29 13.64
C ARG A 106 24.33 27.50 12.13
N LYS A 107 25.11 28.51 11.69
CA LYS A 107 25.28 28.80 10.26
C LYS A 107 25.99 27.64 9.52
N ARG A 108 27.06 27.11 10.11
CA ARG A 108 27.82 25.98 9.56
C ARG A 108 27.00 24.69 9.62
N ALA A 109 26.33 24.45 10.75
CA ALA A 109 25.47 23.30 10.95
C ALA A 109 24.29 23.27 9.96
N TYR A 110 23.69 24.43 9.66
CA TYR A 110 22.63 24.54 8.65
C TYR A 110 23.14 24.25 7.24
N ALA A 111 24.29 24.81 6.84
CA ALA A 111 24.89 24.53 5.53
C ALA A 111 25.17 23.03 5.34
N TYR A 112 25.78 22.40 6.34
CA TYR A 112 26.04 20.96 6.32
C TYR A 112 24.75 20.12 6.31
N ALA A 113 23.72 20.54 7.05
CA ALA A 113 22.40 19.91 6.98
C ALA A 113 21.81 19.98 5.56
N GLN A 114 22.01 21.09 4.83
CA GLN A 114 21.56 21.22 3.45
C GLN A 114 22.30 20.28 2.51
N GLU A 115 23.62 20.17 2.62
CA GLU A 115 24.43 19.23 1.82
C GLU A 115 23.95 17.79 2.00
N LEU A 116 23.76 17.36 3.26
CA LEU A 116 23.27 16.01 3.56
C LEU A 116 21.84 15.79 3.03
N ARG A 117 20.96 16.79 3.10
CA ARG A 117 19.60 16.71 2.52
C ARG A 117 19.64 16.62 1.00
N GLN A 118 20.53 17.36 0.33
CA GLN A 118 20.74 17.28 -1.11
C GLN A 118 21.28 15.90 -1.52
N ALA A 119 22.07 15.25 -0.67
CA ALA A 119 22.51 13.86 -0.82
C ALA A 119 21.42 12.82 -0.47
N GLY A 120 20.17 13.24 -0.23
CA GLY A 120 19.04 12.34 0.03
C GLY A 120 18.92 11.84 1.47
N LYS A 121 19.73 12.36 2.41
CA LYS A 121 19.63 11.97 3.83
C LYS A 121 18.52 12.73 4.55
N ARG A 122 17.89 12.05 5.51
CA ARG A 122 16.94 12.65 6.45
C ARG A 122 17.72 13.31 7.58
N VAL A 123 17.58 14.63 7.72
CA VAL A 123 18.39 15.41 8.66
C VAL A 123 17.55 16.34 9.53
N VAL A 124 17.74 16.24 10.85
CA VAL A 124 17.20 17.14 11.88
C VAL A 124 18.33 18.03 12.38
N LEU A 125 18.05 19.34 12.50
CA LEU A 125 18.94 20.28 13.16
C LEU A 125 18.42 20.50 14.58
N ASP A 126 19.20 20.13 15.58
CA ASP A 126 18.87 20.29 16.99
C ASP A 126 19.66 21.45 17.59
N MET A 127 18.93 22.46 18.09
CA MET A 127 19.47 23.61 18.80
C MET A 127 19.17 23.58 20.31
N ASN A 128 18.35 22.61 20.74
CA ASN A 128 17.82 22.53 22.09
C ASN A 128 18.51 21.44 22.92
N GLY A 129 19.36 20.62 22.30
CA GLY A 129 20.12 19.59 23.00
C GLY A 129 19.26 18.41 23.44
N ALA A 130 18.25 18.06 22.64
CA ALA A 130 17.38 16.93 22.95
C ALA A 130 18.15 15.60 22.95
N GLU A 131 17.62 14.64 23.72
CA GLU A 131 18.08 13.26 23.66
C GLU A 131 17.39 12.51 22.52
N TYR A 132 18.17 11.70 21.82
CA TYR A 132 17.72 10.92 20.68
C TYR A 132 18.15 9.47 20.87
N ASP A 133 17.24 8.54 20.58
CA ASP A 133 17.52 7.12 20.62
C ASP A 133 18.58 6.74 19.56
N ALA A 134 19.74 6.25 20.01
CA ALA A 134 20.83 5.85 19.13
C ALA A 134 20.45 4.72 18.15
N ALA A 135 19.41 3.92 18.46
CA ALA A 135 18.87 2.92 17.55
C ALA A 135 18.19 3.53 16.32
N LEU A 136 17.73 4.79 16.41
CA LEU A 136 16.97 5.48 15.38
C LEU A 136 17.74 6.63 14.71
N TYR A 137 18.69 7.23 15.45
CA TYR A 137 19.36 8.46 15.04
C TYR A 137 20.88 8.30 15.01
N ASP A 138 21.51 8.94 14.02
CA ASP A 138 22.94 9.22 13.98
C ASP A 138 23.18 10.64 14.46
N SER A 139 24.11 10.89 15.39
CA SER A 139 24.37 12.23 15.93
C SER A 139 25.70 12.81 15.46
N ILE A 140 25.68 14.10 15.11
CA ILE A 140 26.85 14.89 14.75
C ILE A 140 26.81 16.19 15.55
N THR A 141 27.84 16.49 16.33
CA THR A 141 27.91 17.71 17.14
C THR A 141 28.81 18.73 16.46
N PHE A 142 28.30 19.96 16.31
CA PHE A 142 29.06 21.10 15.85
C PHE A 142 29.47 21.96 17.06
N GLU A 143 30.74 21.83 17.45
CA GLU A 143 31.43 22.67 18.44
C GLU A 143 31.85 24.03 17.87
#